data_AF-A0A182W756-F1
#
_entry.id   AF-A0A182W756-F1
#
_cell.length_a   1.000
_cell.length_b   1.000
_cell.length_c   1.000
_cell.angle_alpha   90.00
_cell.angle_beta   90.00
_cell.angle_gamma   90.00
#
_symmetry.space_group_name_H-M   'P 1'
#
loop_
_entity.id
_entity.type
_entity.pdbx_description
1 polymer ?
#
loop_
_entity_poly.entity_id
_entity_poly.type
_entity_poly.pdbx_seq_one_letter_code
_entity_poly.pdbx_strand_id
1 'polypeptide(L)'
;MFDVRTVESGACCDQERDSGDSAMSMTARRRRAFQRQACLLSVLAAFSLGLALGVFVPLIGISQAATKGAIVVDAVQGSGVEREPQSSLQALHHPAHQMPHFPTIDDIRSDDGPRGRYASVSFIAEEKLNGEGEVIFHPKLDPDSLMDRKLPVPAASIVEQMLAGSSKVASAPVLERRESRASKLEEVNREEVEGVVRDGIYWGSSVERALPVGFDRRQSESWARYLREAEVERLEIGCGRMQNRLLVFRDGTRACARYRQNTDQIQGELFSFYLGQLLNLTNLAPSAASIIDPEARLWAAATEELAGAQWKPTKPVVITKWIGNLEPAGIPQPFRPLERHLNRFDVRNITEGLDRPRDGVRRLLLDRLGTARDIPVGMGATPSSTALPSQPPSPEVLERLVELAQWSDLIVFDYLIANLDRVVNNLYNFQWNADIMAAPAHNLARQTDSALLVFLDNESGLLHGYRLLKKYEAYHGLLLDNLCVFRRSTVQALEGLRDASVGQRLNALFERTTTAQIRDVLPPLPEKSIKILVDRIDRVLGQVQKCRETFAVR
;
A
#
# COMPACT_ATOMS: atom_id res chain seq x y z
N MET A 1 22.83 -24.16 29.31
CA MET A 1 23.28 -25.18 30.28
C MET A 1 22.08 -25.55 31.14
N PHE A 2 21.90 -26.84 31.37
CA PHE A 2 20.76 -27.57 31.93
C PHE A 2 19.79 -28.21 30.93
N ASP A 3 20.00 -29.52 30.88
CA ASP A 3 19.48 -30.64 30.12
C ASP A 3 18.51 -31.41 31.05
N VAL A 4 17.42 -31.93 30.49
CA VAL A 4 16.66 -33.06 31.06
C VAL A 4 16.21 -33.97 29.91
N ARG A 5 17.14 -34.81 29.43
CA ARG A 5 16.92 -36.22 29.06
C ARG A 5 16.41 -36.99 30.30
N THR A 6 15.62 -38.08 30.28
CA THR A 6 15.26 -39.11 29.29
C THR A 6 14.30 -40.07 30.02
N VAL A 7 13.32 -40.65 29.33
CA VAL A 7 12.91 -42.09 29.39
C VAL A 7 12.21 -42.36 28.05
N GLU A 8 12.94 -42.77 27.00
CA GLU A 8 13.22 -44.18 26.62
C GLU A 8 11.95 -45.05 26.56
N SER A 9 11.52 -45.54 25.41
CA SER A 9 12.17 -46.62 24.65
C SER A 9 11.41 -46.74 23.33
N GLY A 10 12.04 -46.80 22.16
CA GLY A 10 12.95 -47.86 21.70
C GLY A 10 12.19 -48.65 20.61
N ALA A 11 12.28 -48.23 19.36
CA ALA A 11 13.23 -48.72 18.35
C ALA A 11 12.75 -50.02 17.69
N CYS A 12 12.54 -50.00 16.37
CA CYS A 12 13.51 -50.55 15.43
C CYS A 12 12.99 -50.60 13.98
N CYS A 13 13.89 -50.16 13.09
CA CYS A 13 14.14 -50.63 11.73
C CYS A 13 13.25 -50.14 10.58
N ASP A 14 13.94 -49.42 9.71
CA ASP A 14 13.73 -49.17 8.29
C ASP A 14 13.38 -50.40 7.45
N GLN A 15 12.94 -50.08 6.23
CA GLN A 15 12.93 -50.89 5.00
C GLN A 15 11.86 -51.97 4.90
N GLU A 16 10.88 -51.72 4.01
CA GLU A 16 10.89 -52.39 2.70
C GLU A 16 9.94 -51.71 1.70
N ARG A 17 10.38 -51.73 0.45
CA ARG A 17 9.63 -51.37 -0.76
C ARG A 17 8.51 -52.39 -1.01
N ASP A 18 7.50 -51.88 -1.71
CA ASP A 18 6.64 -52.55 -2.67
C ASP A 18 5.65 -53.64 -2.22
N SER A 19 4.44 -53.44 -2.76
CA SER A 19 3.45 -54.45 -3.15
C SER A 19 2.62 -55.12 -2.05
N GLY A 20 1.31 -55.19 -2.31
CA GLY A 20 0.48 -56.26 -1.77
C GLY A 20 -0.74 -55.80 -0.99
N ASP A 21 -1.86 -55.75 -1.69
CA ASP A 21 -3.19 -55.84 -1.10
C ASP A 21 -3.35 -57.10 -0.21
N SER A 22 -4.27 -57.04 0.74
CA SER A 22 -4.77 -58.12 1.62
C SER A 22 -3.98 -58.45 2.90
N ALA A 23 -4.37 -57.78 4.01
CA ALA A 23 -4.81 -58.42 5.26
C ALA A 23 -4.99 -57.37 6.38
N MET A 24 -6.05 -56.56 6.33
CA MET A 24 -6.41 -55.77 7.53
C MET A 24 -7.06 -56.68 8.57
N SER A 25 -6.31 -56.98 9.64
CA SER A 25 -6.81 -57.68 10.83
C SER A 25 -8.08 -57.02 11.40
N MET A 26 -9.05 -57.85 11.76
CA MET A 26 -10.37 -57.48 12.30
C MET A 26 -10.30 -56.52 13.50
N THR A 27 -9.18 -56.50 14.22
CA THR A 27 -8.92 -55.61 15.36
C THR A 27 -8.67 -54.16 14.96
N ALA A 28 -8.03 -53.90 13.81
CA ALA A 28 -7.76 -52.56 13.30
C ALA A 28 -9.03 -51.89 12.74
N ARG A 29 -9.93 -52.68 12.12
CA ARG A 29 -11.24 -52.17 11.67
C ARG A 29 -12.15 -51.81 12.84
N ARG A 30 -12.18 -52.61 13.91
CA ARG A 30 -12.98 -52.30 15.12
C ARG A 30 -12.50 -51.02 15.83
N ARG A 31 -11.19 -50.77 15.92
CA ARG A 31 -10.65 -49.54 16.51
C ARG A 31 -10.99 -48.28 15.71
N ARG A 32 -10.91 -48.33 14.37
CA ARG A 32 -11.31 -47.20 13.51
C ARG A 32 -12.82 -46.94 13.55
N ALA A 33 -13.64 -47.98 13.64
CA ALA A 33 -15.09 -47.85 13.80
C ALA A 33 -15.45 -47.18 15.14
N PHE A 34 -14.79 -47.60 16.23
CA PHE A 34 -14.98 -47.00 17.55
C PHE A 34 -14.55 -45.53 17.60
N GLN A 35 -13.41 -45.18 16.99
CA GLN A 35 -12.98 -43.77 16.88
C GLN A 35 -13.96 -42.90 16.08
N ARG A 36 -14.52 -43.43 14.99
CA ARG A 36 -15.53 -42.70 14.19
C ARG A 36 -16.83 -42.50 14.98
N GLN A 37 -17.27 -43.52 15.72
CA GLN A 37 -18.45 -43.42 16.59
C GLN A 37 -18.23 -42.44 17.76
N ALA A 38 -17.05 -42.43 18.38
CA ALA A 38 -16.71 -41.49 19.45
C ALA A 38 -16.65 -40.04 18.94
N CYS A 39 -16.08 -39.81 17.75
CA CYS A 39 -16.05 -38.50 17.13
C CYS A 39 -17.46 -38.01 16.79
N LEU A 40 -18.30 -38.87 16.20
CA LEU A 40 -19.69 -38.52 15.88
C LEU A 40 -20.51 -38.20 17.14
N LEU A 41 -20.31 -38.96 18.22
CA LEU A 41 -20.94 -38.69 19.52
C LEU A 41 -20.47 -37.35 20.13
N SER A 42 -19.19 -37.00 19.99
CA SER A 42 -18.70 -35.70 20.46
C SER A 42 -19.30 -34.51 19.69
N VAL A 43 -19.46 -34.65 18.37
CA VAL A 43 -20.06 -33.61 17.52
C VAL A 43 -21.54 -33.46 17.82
N LEU A 44 -22.27 -34.58 18.00
CA LEU A 44 -23.66 -34.57 18.42
C LEU A 44 -23.84 -33.94 19.80
N ALA A 45 -23.01 -34.29 20.77
CA ALA A 45 -23.06 -33.71 22.11
C ALA A 45 -22.80 -32.19 22.08
N ALA A 46 -21.79 -31.74 21.32
CA ALA A 46 -21.48 -30.32 21.17
C ALA A 46 -22.61 -29.56 20.48
N PHE A 47 -23.24 -30.14 19.45
CA PHE A 47 -24.38 -29.55 18.76
C PHE A 47 -25.62 -29.47 19.67
N SER A 48 -25.92 -30.53 20.42
CA SER A 48 -27.04 -30.54 21.37
C SER A 48 -26.85 -29.54 22.52
N LEU A 49 -25.63 -29.41 23.07
CA LEU A 49 -25.30 -28.38 24.05
C LEU A 49 -25.38 -26.97 23.46
N GLY A 50 -24.89 -26.78 22.24
CA GLY A 50 -24.97 -25.51 21.53
C GLY A 50 -26.41 -25.07 21.25
N LEU A 51 -27.29 -26.00 20.84
CA LEU A 51 -28.72 -25.75 20.68
C LEU A 51 -29.40 -25.47 22.02
N ALA A 52 -29.08 -26.24 23.06
CA ALA A 52 -29.68 -26.02 24.37
C ALA A 52 -29.29 -24.65 24.94
N LEU A 53 -28.02 -24.27 24.87
CA LEU A 53 -27.56 -22.94 25.31
C LEU A 53 -28.10 -21.83 24.40
N GLY A 54 -28.08 -22.01 23.09
CA GLY A 54 -28.53 -21.01 22.12
C GLY A 54 -30.04 -20.75 22.13
N VAL A 55 -30.85 -21.72 22.55
CA VAL A 55 -32.32 -21.59 22.60
C VAL A 55 -32.81 -21.29 24.01
N PHE A 56 -32.32 -22.00 25.03
CA PHE A 56 -32.84 -21.84 26.40
C PHE A 56 -32.27 -20.62 27.13
N VAL A 57 -31.03 -20.19 26.86
CA VAL A 57 -30.47 -19.00 27.51
C VAL A 57 -31.22 -17.71 27.09
N PRO A 58 -31.55 -17.48 25.81
CA PRO A 58 -32.40 -16.34 25.42
C PRO A 58 -33.84 -16.43 25.96
N LEU A 59 -34.41 -17.63 26.07
CA LEU A 59 -35.77 -17.82 26.59
C LEU A 59 -35.90 -17.44 28.08
N ILE A 60 -34.86 -17.71 28.89
CA ILE A 60 -34.81 -17.27 30.30
C ILE A 60 -34.62 -15.75 30.40
N GLY A 61 -33.87 -15.15 29.47
CA GLY A 61 -33.72 -13.69 29.39
C GLY A 61 -35.02 -12.96 29.03
N ILE A 62 -35.82 -13.53 28.13
CA ILE A 62 -37.11 -12.97 27.70
C ILE A 62 -38.19 -13.18 28.79
N SER A 63 -38.17 -14.30 29.53
CA SER A 63 -39.15 -14.54 30.59
C SER A 63 -38.99 -13.62 31.81
N GLN A 64 -37.76 -13.15 32.10
CA GLN A 64 -37.50 -12.16 33.15
C GLN A 64 -37.77 -10.71 32.72
N ALA A 65 -37.69 -10.40 31.42
CA ALA A 65 -38.07 -9.09 30.88
C ALA A 65 -39.60 -8.91 30.83
N ALA A 66 -40.36 -10.00 30.62
CA ALA A 66 -41.83 -9.99 30.59
C ALA A 66 -42.48 -9.83 31.98
N THR A 67 -41.77 -10.09 33.08
CA THR A 67 -42.30 -9.96 34.45
C THR A 67 -42.07 -8.57 35.08
N LYS A 68 -41.30 -7.68 34.45
CA LYS A 68 -41.07 -6.30 34.91
C LYS A 68 -41.87 -5.23 34.14
N GLY A 69 -42.72 -5.62 33.19
CA GLY A 69 -43.45 -4.71 32.30
C GLY A 69 -44.97 -4.62 32.51
N ALA A 70 -45.51 -5.14 33.61
CA ALA A 70 -46.94 -5.02 33.94
C ALA A 70 -47.10 -4.56 35.40
N ILE A 71 -48.06 -3.65 35.64
CA ILE A 71 -48.35 -2.80 36.84
C ILE A 71 -47.98 -1.34 36.49
N VAL A 72 -48.87 -0.37 36.19
CA VAL A 72 -50.32 -0.17 36.39
C VAL A 72 -50.85 0.78 35.29
N VAL A 73 -51.96 0.43 34.64
CA VAL A 73 -52.97 1.41 34.18
C VAL A 73 -54.34 0.75 34.41
N ASP A 74 -55.12 1.24 35.37
CA ASP A 74 -56.48 1.67 35.04
C ASP A 74 -57.16 2.54 36.11
N ALA A 75 -58.05 3.39 35.59
CA ALA A 75 -59.29 3.90 36.17
C ALA A 75 -59.32 5.21 37.02
N VAL A 76 -59.79 6.28 36.33
CA VAL A 76 -61.06 7.01 36.59
C VAL A 76 -61.01 8.48 37.11
N GLN A 77 -61.69 9.33 36.31
CA GLN A 77 -62.43 10.60 36.57
C GLN A 77 -61.71 11.95 36.73
N GLY A 78 -62.09 12.89 35.83
CA GLY A 78 -62.69 14.16 36.26
C GLY A 78 -62.00 15.48 35.87
N SER A 79 -62.58 16.16 34.86
CA SER A 79 -62.75 17.62 34.71
C SER A 79 -61.56 18.59 34.76
N GLY A 80 -61.49 19.51 33.78
CA GLY A 80 -60.87 20.83 33.99
C GLY A 80 -60.28 21.47 32.74
N VAL A 81 -60.99 22.47 32.20
CA VAL A 81 -60.59 23.39 31.13
C VAL A 81 -59.59 24.42 31.68
N GLU A 82 -58.53 24.78 30.93
CA GLU A 82 -58.08 26.18 30.75
C GLU A 82 -56.95 26.35 29.71
N ARG A 83 -56.95 27.53 29.07
CA ARG A 83 -56.18 27.96 27.88
C ARG A 83 -54.91 28.75 28.26
N GLU A 84 -53.85 28.50 27.47
CA GLU A 84 -52.79 29.45 26.98
C GLU A 84 -51.90 30.23 27.98
N PRO A 85 -50.75 30.83 27.57
CA PRO A 85 -50.20 30.99 26.21
C PRO A 85 -48.71 30.58 26.02
N GLN A 86 -48.34 30.50 24.75
CA GLN A 86 -46.97 30.41 24.23
C GLN A 86 -46.12 31.64 24.59
N SER A 87 -44.84 31.42 24.92
CA SER A 87 -43.79 32.41 24.73
C SER A 87 -42.54 31.77 24.12
N SER A 88 -42.08 32.43 23.07
CA SER A 88 -40.98 32.10 22.18
C SER A 88 -39.62 32.37 22.80
N LEU A 89 -38.70 31.40 22.73
CA LEU A 89 -37.26 31.62 22.85
C LEU A 89 -36.53 30.85 21.76
N GLN A 90 -36.02 31.60 20.78
CA GLN A 90 -35.12 31.15 19.73
C GLN A 90 -33.78 30.72 20.35
N ALA A 91 -33.39 29.47 20.13
CA ALA A 91 -32.01 29.01 20.28
C ALA A 91 -31.40 28.79 18.90
N LEU A 92 -30.34 29.55 18.60
CA LEU A 92 -29.52 29.44 17.39
C LEU A 92 -28.99 28.00 17.22
N HIS A 93 -29.45 27.31 16.19
CA HIS A 93 -28.82 26.07 15.71
C HIS A 93 -27.66 26.42 14.77
N HIS A 94 -26.44 26.06 15.17
CA HIS A 94 -25.35 25.81 14.22
C HIS A 94 -25.65 24.49 13.50
N PRO A 95 -25.55 24.41 12.16
CA PRO A 95 -25.73 23.15 11.47
C PRO A 95 -24.55 22.23 11.80
N ALA A 96 -24.85 21.08 12.39
CA ALA A 96 -23.92 19.97 12.50
C ALA A 96 -23.43 19.60 11.10
N HIS A 97 -22.12 19.55 10.90
CA HIS A 97 -21.51 19.03 9.67
C HIS A 97 -21.96 17.58 9.47
N GLN A 98 -22.87 17.38 8.53
CA GLN A 98 -23.30 16.05 8.11
C GLN A 98 -22.21 15.47 7.20
N MET A 99 -21.54 14.41 7.67
CA MET A 99 -20.56 13.69 6.86
C MET A 99 -21.25 13.10 5.61
N PRO A 100 -20.53 13.00 4.47
CA PRO A 100 -21.05 12.28 3.31
C PRO A 100 -21.34 10.82 3.69
N HIS A 101 -22.49 10.33 3.23
CA HIS A 101 -22.93 8.96 3.43
C HIS A 101 -21.94 7.99 2.79
N PHE A 102 -21.28 7.17 3.62
CA PHE A 102 -20.42 6.10 3.14
C PHE A 102 -21.31 4.93 2.69
N PRO A 103 -21.14 4.40 1.47
CA PRO A 103 -21.91 3.25 1.03
C PRO A 103 -21.60 2.06 1.94
N THR A 104 -22.62 1.65 2.68
CA THR A 104 -22.65 0.45 3.50
C THR A 104 -22.78 -0.79 2.62
N ILE A 105 -22.54 -1.98 3.20
CA ILE A 105 -22.78 -3.25 2.52
C ILE A 105 -24.23 -3.38 2.01
N ASP A 106 -25.18 -2.70 2.66
CA ASP A 106 -26.58 -2.71 2.26
C ASP A 106 -26.85 -1.79 1.05
N ASP A 107 -26.05 -0.74 0.84
CA ASP A 107 -26.10 0.11 -0.36
C ASP A 107 -25.54 -0.57 -1.62
N ILE A 108 -24.73 -1.62 -1.44
CA ILE A 108 -24.14 -2.43 -2.51
C ILE A 108 -25.01 -3.67 -2.81
N ARG A 109 -25.89 -4.06 -1.87
CA ARG A 109 -26.79 -5.22 -1.97
C ARG A 109 -28.13 -4.92 -2.63
N SER A 110 -28.40 -3.66 -2.98
CA SER A 110 -29.64 -3.23 -3.62
C SER A 110 -29.73 -3.58 -5.13
N ASP A 111 -28.70 -4.20 -5.71
CA ASP A 111 -28.80 -4.90 -7.00
C ASP A 111 -29.05 -6.40 -6.76
N ASP A 112 -30.21 -6.90 -7.24
CA ASP A 112 -30.78 -8.23 -6.99
C ASP A 112 -29.81 -9.41 -7.24
N GLY A 113 -29.54 -10.20 -6.18
CA GLY A 113 -28.84 -11.50 -6.25
C GLY A 113 -28.66 -12.18 -4.88
N PRO A 114 -28.68 -13.53 -4.77
CA PRO A 114 -28.99 -14.22 -3.52
C PRO A 114 -27.83 -14.26 -2.49
N ARG A 115 -28.26 -14.25 -1.22
CA ARG A 115 -27.47 -14.05 0.00
C ARG A 115 -26.48 -15.19 0.33
N GLY A 116 -25.23 -14.82 0.60
CA GLY A 116 -24.24 -15.63 1.32
C GLY A 116 -23.64 -14.88 2.51
N ARG A 117 -23.56 -15.53 3.67
CA ARG A 117 -22.92 -15.04 4.90
C ARG A 117 -21.42 -15.32 4.86
N TYR A 118 -20.57 -14.37 5.26
CA TYR A 118 -19.19 -14.65 5.68
C TYR A 118 -18.80 -13.84 6.91
N ALA A 119 -18.26 -14.56 7.90
CA ALA A 119 -17.56 -14.06 9.07
C ALA A 119 -16.06 -13.99 8.77
N SER A 120 -15.37 -13.01 9.39
CA SER A 120 -13.91 -12.87 9.61
C SER A 120 -12.99 -13.75 8.73
N VAL A 121 -12.35 -13.16 7.71
CA VAL A 121 -11.48 -13.87 6.76
C VAL A 121 -10.03 -13.39 6.90
N SER A 122 -9.15 -14.32 7.29
CA SER A 122 -7.74 -14.29 6.91
C SER A 122 -7.66 -14.46 5.40
N PHE A 123 -6.96 -13.56 4.69
CA PHE A 123 -6.92 -13.55 3.23
C PHE A 123 -6.27 -14.80 2.63
N ILE A 124 -7.08 -15.82 2.35
CA ILE A 124 -6.88 -16.79 1.28
C ILE A 124 -8.25 -17.00 0.63
N ALA A 125 -8.45 -16.45 -0.56
CA ALA A 125 -9.56 -16.82 -1.43
C ALA A 125 -8.97 -17.40 -2.73
N GLU A 126 -8.67 -18.69 -2.69
CA GLU A 126 -8.71 -19.54 -3.89
C GLU A 126 -10.17 -19.95 -4.08
N GLU A 127 -10.81 -19.50 -5.15
CA GLU A 127 -12.06 -20.09 -5.60
C GLU A 127 -11.89 -20.57 -7.05
N LYS A 128 -12.04 -21.88 -7.22
CA LYS A 128 -12.02 -22.60 -8.48
C LYS A 128 -13.25 -22.24 -9.29
N LEU A 129 -13.07 -21.85 -10.55
CA LEU A 129 -14.12 -21.93 -11.57
C LEU A 129 -13.59 -22.77 -12.74
N ASN A 130 -13.97 -24.05 -12.73
CA ASN A 130 -14.09 -24.86 -13.94
C ASN A 130 -15.56 -24.83 -14.34
N GLY A 131 -15.84 -24.52 -15.60
CA GLY A 131 -17.18 -24.55 -16.17
C GLY A 131 -17.15 -24.13 -17.63
N GLU A 132 -17.25 -25.12 -18.50
CA GLU A 132 -17.23 -25.07 -19.96
C GLU A 132 -18.35 -24.20 -20.54
N GLY A 133 -18.07 -23.59 -21.69
CA GLY A 133 -19.04 -22.84 -22.49
C GLY A 133 -18.42 -22.46 -23.83
N GLU A 134 -18.50 -23.37 -24.81
CA GLU A 134 -18.28 -23.11 -26.23
C GLU A 134 -19.13 -21.93 -26.70
N VAL A 135 -18.51 -20.93 -27.33
CA VAL A 135 -19.21 -20.08 -28.31
C VAL A 135 -18.31 -19.94 -29.54
N ILE A 136 -18.75 -20.61 -30.60
CA ILE A 136 -18.20 -20.60 -31.95
C ILE A 136 -18.57 -19.28 -32.63
N PHE A 137 -17.60 -18.59 -33.25
CA PHE A 137 -17.88 -17.61 -34.31
C PHE A 137 -16.93 -17.85 -35.50
N HIS A 138 -17.53 -18.18 -36.64
CA HIS A 138 -16.83 -18.30 -37.93
C HIS A 138 -16.66 -16.93 -38.61
N PRO A 139 -15.58 -16.73 -39.40
CA PRO A 139 -15.26 -15.48 -40.08
C PRO A 139 -15.80 -15.45 -41.52
N LYS A 140 -16.01 -14.25 -42.08
CA LYS A 140 -16.10 -14.03 -43.54
C LYS A 140 -15.38 -12.74 -43.96
N LEU A 141 -14.26 -12.95 -44.67
CA LEU A 141 -13.70 -12.16 -45.79
C LEU A 141 -14.69 -12.22 -46.98
N ASP A 142 -14.77 -11.37 -48.02
CA ASP A 142 -13.94 -10.39 -48.78
C ASP A 142 -14.91 -9.74 -49.86
N PRO A 143 -14.52 -9.06 -50.97
CA PRO A 143 -13.82 -7.77 -51.18
C PRO A 143 -14.47 -6.83 -52.27
N ASP A 144 -13.76 -5.74 -52.62
CA ASP A 144 -13.73 -4.94 -53.88
C ASP A 144 -14.76 -3.82 -54.24
N SER A 145 -14.26 -2.56 -54.29
CA SER A 145 -14.04 -1.76 -55.55
C SER A 145 -14.24 -0.23 -55.41
N LEU A 146 -13.10 0.50 -55.39
CA LEU A 146 -12.66 1.63 -56.23
C LEU A 146 -13.51 2.90 -56.56
N MET A 147 -12.74 4.01 -56.63
CA MET A 147 -12.91 5.35 -57.28
C MET A 147 -13.33 6.50 -56.34
N ASP A 148 -12.74 7.71 -56.32
CA ASP A 148 -11.57 8.32 -56.97
C ASP A 148 -11.35 9.75 -56.36
N ARG A 149 -10.17 10.36 -56.61
CA ARG A 149 -9.81 11.82 -56.55
C ARG A 149 -8.84 12.37 -55.47
N LYS A 150 -7.56 12.36 -55.88
CA LYS A 150 -6.60 13.49 -56.10
C LYS A 150 -6.18 14.47 -54.96
N LEU A 151 -4.98 14.17 -54.42
CA LEU A 151 -3.71 14.95 -54.23
C LEU A 151 -3.57 16.37 -54.88
N PRO A 152 -2.66 17.27 -54.41
CA PRO A 152 -1.21 16.97 -54.25
C PRO A 152 -0.36 17.66 -53.16
N VAL A 153 0.79 17.01 -52.93
CA VAL A 153 2.04 17.49 -52.30
C VAL A 153 3.04 17.83 -53.42
N PRO A 154 4.15 18.54 -53.15
CA PRO A 154 5.42 17.99 -53.63
C PRO A 154 6.55 17.99 -52.58
N ALA A 155 7.45 17.03 -52.76
CA ALA A 155 8.65 16.77 -51.96
C ALA A 155 9.91 16.73 -52.85
N ALA A 156 11.07 16.68 -52.16
CA ALA A 156 12.43 16.31 -52.62
C ALA A 156 13.24 17.42 -53.34
N SER A 157 14.59 17.49 -53.29
CA SER A 157 15.69 16.59 -52.87
C SER A 157 16.99 17.44 -52.78
N ILE A 158 17.86 17.38 -51.75
CA ILE A 158 19.09 16.55 -51.57
C ILE A 158 20.30 16.88 -52.50
N VAL A 159 21.42 17.24 -51.83
CA VAL A 159 22.87 17.07 -52.13
C VAL A 159 23.57 18.00 -53.15
N GLU A 160 24.54 18.79 -52.67
CA GLU A 160 25.96 18.60 -53.05
C GLU A 160 26.94 19.25 -52.06
N GLN A 161 28.13 18.67 -52.05
CA GLN A 161 29.21 18.71 -51.09
C GLN A 161 30.29 19.73 -51.49
N MET A 162 31.02 20.23 -50.48
CA MET A 162 32.42 20.69 -50.53
C MET A 162 32.78 21.91 -51.41
N LEU A 163 33.30 22.97 -50.78
CA LEU A 163 34.72 23.37 -50.86
C LEU A 163 34.94 24.80 -50.35
N ALA A 164 35.96 24.93 -49.48
CA ALA A 164 36.82 26.09 -49.25
C ALA A 164 36.17 27.42 -48.78
N GLY A 165 36.70 28.15 -47.81
CA GLY A 165 37.97 28.10 -47.10
C GLY A 165 38.11 29.37 -46.24
N SER A 166 38.89 29.26 -45.16
CA SER A 166 39.58 30.29 -44.36
C SER A 166 39.22 31.77 -44.56
N SER A 167 39.06 32.56 -43.49
CA SER A 167 40.21 33.09 -42.77
C SER A 167 39.87 33.75 -41.42
N LYS A 168 40.85 33.65 -40.50
CA LYS A 168 40.95 34.27 -39.17
C LYS A 168 41.26 35.79 -39.26
N VAL A 169 41.00 36.56 -38.19
CA VAL A 169 42.02 37.22 -37.30
C VAL A 169 41.40 38.34 -36.42
N ALA A 170 41.53 38.13 -35.10
CA ALA A 170 41.94 38.97 -33.97
C ALA A 170 41.25 40.30 -33.49
N SER A 171 41.17 40.34 -32.15
CA SER A 171 41.56 41.41 -31.19
C SER A 171 40.47 42.29 -30.52
N ALA A 172 40.57 42.35 -29.18
CA ALA A 172 39.71 42.98 -28.16
C ALA A 172 40.05 44.50 -27.96
N PRO A 173 39.41 45.34 -27.08
CA PRO A 173 39.23 45.11 -25.62
C PRO A 173 37.99 45.74 -24.87
N VAL A 174 37.68 45.18 -23.68
CA VAL A 174 37.39 45.81 -22.36
C VAL A 174 36.35 46.95 -22.21
N LEU A 175 35.24 46.73 -21.47
CA LEU A 175 34.93 47.29 -20.12
C LEU A 175 33.49 46.95 -19.65
N GLU A 176 33.36 46.76 -18.33
CA GLU A 176 32.10 46.68 -17.52
C GLU A 176 31.25 45.39 -17.66
N ARG A 177 30.65 44.80 -16.62
CA ARG A 177 30.42 45.25 -15.24
C ARG A 177 30.15 44.04 -14.33
N ARG A 178 30.39 44.29 -13.06
CA ARG A 178 30.55 43.38 -11.93
C ARG A 178 29.19 42.98 -11.30
N GLU A 179 28.23 42.54 -12.12
CA GLU A 179 26.83 42.30 -11.69
C GLU A 179 26.41 40.82 -11.61
N SER A 180 27.23 39.88 -12.07
CA SER A 180 26.84 38.46 -12.18
C SER A 180 27.16 37.59 -10.97
N ARG A 181 27.87 38.12 -9.96
CA ARG A 181 28.27 37.35 -8.77
C ARG A 181 27.44 37.68 -7.52
N ALA A 182 26.84 38.87 -7.46
CA ALA A 182 25.93 39.26 -6.39
C ALA A 182 24.53 38.69 -6.62
N SER A 183 24.03 38.74 -7.86
CA SER A 183 22.77 38.07 -8.24
C SER A 183 22.83 36.56 -8.02
N LYS A 184 23.97 35.92 -8.31
CA LYS A 184 24.17 34.49 -8.08
C LYS A 184 24.35 34.13 -6.59
N LEU A 185 24.81 35.05 -5.75
CA LEU A 185 24.85 34.87 -4.29
C LEU A 185 23.49 35.13 -3.65
N GLU A 186 22.71 36.09 -4.17
CA GLU A 186 21.35 36.38 -3.74
C GLU A 186 20.34 35.33 -4.21
N GLU A 187 20.56 34.71 -5.36
CA GLU A 187 19.76 33.58 -5.88
C GLU A 187 20.06 32.30 -5.09
N VAL A 188 21.34 32.06 -4.73
CA VAL A 188 21.73 30.98 -3.79
C VAL A 188 21.19 31.24 -2.38
N ASN A 189 21.20 32.48 -1.89
CA ASN A 189 20.60 32.82 -0.58
C ASN A 189 19.05 32.85 -0.61
N ARG A 190 18.41 33.01 -1.77
CA ARG A 190 16.94 32.91 -1.92
C ARG A 190 16.46 31.47 -2.01
N GLU A 191 17.25 30.57 -2.59
CA GLU A 191 16.98 29.13 -2.52
C GLU A 191 17.14 28.57 -1.09
N GLU A 192 17.94 29.23 -0.23
CA GLU A 192 18.10 28.83 1.18
C GLU A 192 16.90 29.18 2.09
N VAL A 193 15.96 30.03 1.64
CA VAL A 193 14.71 30.33 2.38
C VAL A 193 13.50 29.68 1.72
N GLU A 194 13.65 28.50 1.12
CA GLU A 194 12.49 27.67 0.78
C GLU A 194 12.02 26.95 2.05
N GLY A 195 10.85 27.35 2.56
CA GLY A 195 10.23 26.75 3.74
C GLY A 195 9.93 25.24 3.59
N VAL A 196 9.31 24.65 4.59
CA VAL A 196 8.99 23.20 4.64
C VAL A 196 8.16 22.72 3.44
N VAL A 197 7.36 23.62 2.84
CA VAL A 197 6.59 23.36 1.61
C VAL A 197 6.94 24.42 0.57
N ARG A 198 7.35 23.98 -0.62
CA ARG A 198 7.63 24.78 -1.81
C ARG A 198 6.41 24.83 -2.73
N ASP A 199 6.16 25.99 -3.34
CA ASP A 199 5.03 26.26 -4.25
C ASP A 199 3.65 25.85 -3.70
N GLY A 200 3.52 25.76 -2.37
CA GLY A 200 2.29 25.37 -1.69
C GLY A 200 1.91 23.88 -1.78
N ILE A 201 2.59 23.07 -2.59
CA ILE A 201 2.24 21.65 -2.82
C ILE A 201 3.43 20.69 -2.88
N TYR A 202 4.67 21.17 -2.85
CA TYR A 202 5.86 20.33 -2.89
C TYR A 202 6.59 20.32 -1.57
N TRP A 203 7.16 19.19 -1.18
CA TRP A 203 8.11 19.17 -0.06
C TRP A 203 9.30 20.10 -0.34
N GLY A 204 9.66 20.91 0.66
CA GLY A 204 10.76 21.85 0.59
C GLY A 204 12.12 21.15 0.69
N SER A 205 13.17 21.88 0.33
CA SER A 205 14.53 21.37 0.26
C SER A 205 15.07 20.87 1.61
N SER A 206 14.56 21.36 2.73
CA SER A 206 14.91 20.87 4.08
C SER A 206 14.46 19.42 4.31
N VAL A 207 13.23 19.07 3.88
CA VAL A 207 12.68 17.72 3.99
C VAL A 207 13.34 16.79 2.97
N GLU A 208 13.46 17.23 1.71
CA GLU A 208 14.04 16.40 0.64
C GLU A 208 15.51 16.02 0.92
N ARG A 209 16.32 16.92 1.48
CA ARG A 209 17.71 16.60 1.88
C ARG A 209 17.81 15.68 3.09
N ALA A 210 16.78 15.65 3.93
CA ALA A 210 16.73 14.82 5.13
C ALA A 210 16.12 13.44 4.86
N LEU A 211 15.62 13.17 3.65
CA LEU A 211 15.10 11.86 3.29
C LEU A 211 16.19 10.78 3.38
N PRO A 212 15.85 9.59 3.87
CA PRO A 212 16.80 8.51 3.98
C PRO A 212 17.24 8.01 2.61
N VAL A 213 18.50 7.59 2.54
CA VAL A 213 19.05 6.98 1.33
C VAL A 213 18.48 5.57 1.19
N GLY A 214 17.58 5.40 0.23
CA GLY A 214 17.01 4.10 -0.12
C GLY A 214 17.81 3.34 -1.19
N PHE A 215 17.13 2.43 -1.87
CA PHE A 215 17.69 1.59 -2.91
C PHE A 215 17.70 2.28 -4.28
N ASP A 216 18.88 2.59 -4.79
CA ASP A 216 19.02 3.22 -6.10
C ASP A 216 18.99 2.19 -7.26
N ARG A 217 18.93 2.70 -8.49
CA ARG A 217 18.96 1.87 -9.71
C ARG A 217 20.23 1.02 -9.81
N ARG A 218 21.38 1.53 -9.37
CA ARG A 218 22.67 0.80 -9.46
C ARG A 218 22.67 -0.39 -8.53
N GLN A 219 22.14 -0.25 -7.32
CA GLN A 219 21.96 -1.37 -6.38
C GLN A 219 21.01 -2.42 -6.95
N SER A 220 19.94 -2.01 -7.63
CA SER A 220 19.02 -2.92 -8.32
C SER A 220 19.68 -3.70 -9.46
N GLU A 221 20.46 -3.02 -10.30
CA GLU A 221 21.22 -3.65 -11.39
C GLU A 221 22.31 -4.57 -10.86
N SER A 222 22.98 -4.17 -9.78
CA SER A 222 23.97 -4.99 -9.09
C SER A 222 23.35 -6.26 -8.50
N TRP A 223 22.13 -6.16 -7.95
CA TRP A 223 21.40 -7.31 -7.43
C TRP A 223 21.05 -8.31 -8.54
N ALA A 224 20.52 -7.82 -9.67
CA ALA A 224 20.22 -8.67 -10.82
C ALA A 224 21.48 -9.33 -11.40
N ARG A 225 22.62 -8.64 -11.38
CA ARG A 225 23.92 -9.22 -11.79
C ARG A 225 24.39 -10.29 -10.81
N TYR A 226 24.33 -9.99 -9.51
CA TYR A 226 24.69 -10.92 -8.45
C TYR A 226 23.95 -12.25 -8.58
N LEU A 227 22.63 -12.23 -8.79
CA LEU A 227 21.82 -13.45 -8.90
C LEU A 227 22.17 -14.34 -10.10
N ARG A 228 22.89 -13.83 -11.13
CA ARG A 228 23.36 -14.66 -12.25
C ARG A 228 24.59 -15.49 -11.91
N GLU A 229 25.37 -15.05 -10.92
CA GLU A 229 26.65 -15.66 -10.54
C GLU A 229 26.58 -16.36 -9.17
N ALA A 230 25.59 -15.97 -8.36
CA ALA A 230 25.33 -16.50 -7.04
C ALA A 230 24.88 -17.96 -7.05
N GLU A 231 25.03 -18.59 -5.89
CA GLU A 231 24.63 -19.97 -5.63
C GLU A 231 23.97 -20.02 -4.26
N VAL A 232 22.75 -20.54 -4.22
CA VAL A 232 22.00 -20.75 -2.98
C VAL A 232 22.60 -21.95 -2.26
N GLU A 233 23.07 -21.73 -1.04
CA GLU A 233 23.58 -22.78 -0.16
C GLU A 233 22.44 -23.58 0.47
N ARG A 234 21.38 -22.89 0.92
CA ARG A 234 20.20 -23.51 1.54
C ARG A 234 18.97 -22.61 1.49
N LEU A 235 17.80 -23.23 1.65
CA LEU A 235 16.51 -22.54 1.77
C LEU A 235 15.94 -22.75 3.17
N GLU A 236 15.58 -21.66 3.83
CA GLU A 236 14.97 -21.66 5.17
C GLU A 236 13.50 -21.19 5.09
N ILE A 237 12.67 -21.60 6.05
CA ILE A 237 11.32 -21.06 6.19
C ILE A 237 11.41 -19.59 6.63
N GLY A 238 10.72 -18.69 5.92
CA GLY A 238 10.74 -17.28 6.26
C GLY A 238 10.03 -16.41 5.23
N CYS A 239 10.20 -15.09 5.37
CA CYS A 239 9.67 -14.09 4.43
C CYS A 239 8.13 -14.04 4.35
N GLY A 240 7.45 -14.22 5.49
CA GLY A 240 6.01 -13.98 5.64
C GLY A 240 5.14 -15.22 5.42
N ARG A 241 4.99 -15.68 4.17
CA ARG A 241 4.09 -16.80 3.84
C ARG A 241 4.76 -18.16 3.92
N MET A 242 3.97 -19.19 4.21
CA MET A 242 4.42 -20.59 4.32
C MET A 242 5.16 -21.11 3.08
N GLN A 243 4.79 -20.67 1.87
CA GLN A 243 5.46 -21.06 0.63
C GLN A 243 6.70 -20.23 0.32
N ASN A 244 6.94 -19.10 0.98
CA ASN A 244 8.14 -18.30 0.76
C ASN A 244 9.34 -18.96 1.43
N ARG A 245 10.53 -18.68 0.90
CA ARG A 245 11.78 -19.16 1.48
C ARG A 245 12.75 -18.02 1.67
N LEU A 246 13.47 -18.03 2.77
CA LEU A 246 14.67 -17.26 2.97
C LEU A 246 15.82 -18.02 2.31
N LEU A 247 16.36 -17.46 1.24
CA LEU A 247 17.54 -17.96 0.58
C LEU A 247 18.77 -17.52 1.37
N VAL A 248 19.68 -18.45 1.64
CA VAL A 248 21.02 -18.16 2.14
C VAL A 248 22.01 -18.54 1.04
N PHE A 249 22.77 -17.58 0.55
CA PHE A 249 23.80 -17.79 -0.46
C PHE A 249 25.11 -18.22 0.19
N ARG A 250 26.01 -18.85 -0.58
CA ARG A 250 27.33 -19.31 -0.10
C ARG A 250 28.20 -18.24 0.54
N ASP A 251 28.02 -16.97 0.16
CA ASP A 251 28.75 -15.83 0.72
C ASP A 251 28.10 -15.27 2.02
N GLY A 252 27.04 -15.91 2.52
CA GLY A 252 26.27 -15.48 3.68
C GLY A 252 25.22 -14.40 3.38
N THR A 253 25.14 -13.90 2.15
CA THR A 253 24.06 -13.00 1.73
C THR A 253 22.72 -13.70 1.86
N ARG A 254 21.66 -12.91 2.07
CA ARG A 254 20.29 -13.43 2.23
C ARG A 254 19.32 -12.78 1.24
N ALA A 255 18.30 -13.52 0.84
CA ALA A 255 17.19 -13.01 0.05
C ALA A 255 15.87 -13.66 0.41
N CYS A 256 14.78 -12.96 0.15
CA CYS A 256 13.44 -13.53 0.19
C CYS A 256 13.02 -13.97 -1.20
N ALA A 257 12.74 -15.26 -1.35
CA ALA A 257 12.14 -15.80 -2.55
C ALA A 257 10.62 -15.96 -2.36
N ARG A 258 9.86 -15.24 -3.19
CA ARG A 258 8.39 -15.26 -3.18
C ARG A 258 7.87 -16.22 -4.24
N TYR A 259 7.25 -17.30 -3.77
CA TYR A 259 6.60 -18.31 -4.61
C TYR A 259 5.08 -18.16 -4.55
N ARG A 260 4.43 -18.00 -5.71
CA ARG A 260 2.96 -17.90 -5.83
C ARG A 260 2.38 -18.83 -6.87
N GLN A 261 1.26 -19.46 -6.59
CA GLN A 261 0.58 -20.28 -7.61
C GLN A 261 0.05 -19.43 -8.77
N ASN A 262 -0.41 -18.20 -8.46
CA ASN A 262 -0.96 -17.28 -9.44
C ASN A 262 0.14 -16.43 -10.09
N THR A 263 0.20 -16.41 -11.42
CA THR A 263 1.11 -15.56 -12.20
C THR A 263 0.83 -14.08 -12.00
N ASP A 264 -0.43 -13.67 -11.80
CA ASP A 264 -0.81 -12.27 -11.53
C ASP A 264 -0.06 -11.71 -10.34
N GLN A 265 0.13 -12.52 -9.29
CA GLN A 265 0.81 -12.08 -8.07
C GLN A 265 2.33 -11.94 -8.28
N ILE A 266 2.93 -12.84 -9.06
CA ILE A 266 4.34 -12.78 -9.43
C ILE A 266 4.59 -11.53 -10.30
N GLN A 267 3.72 -11.31 -11.29
CA GLN A 267 3.77 -10.14 -12.15
C GLN A 267 3.47 -8.87 -11.34
N GLY A 268 2.52 -8.91 -10.41
CA GLY A 268 2.19 -7.81 -9.50
C GLY A 268 3.43 -7.35 -8.72
N GLU A 269 4.16 -8.29 -8.13
CA GLU A 269 5.42 -7.97 -7.42
C GLU A 269 6.46 -7.37 -8.37
N LEU A 270 6.72 -8.06 -9.50
CA LEU A 270 7.79 -7.70 -10.43
C LEU A 270 7.54 -6.36 -11.12
N PHE A 271 6.34 -6.14 -11.65
CA PHE A 271 5.99 -4.90 -12.34
C PHE A 271 5.76 -3.75 -11.38
N SER A 272 5.35 -3.99 -10.13
CA SER A 272 5.33 -2.93 -9.11
C SER A 272 6.75 -2.45 -8.79
N PHE A 273 7.72 -3.36 -8.69
CA PHE A 273 9.13 -2.99 -8.56
C PHE A 273 9.62 -2.16 -9.76
N TYR A 274 9.32 -2.58 -10.99
CA TYR A 274 9.67 -1.83 -12.20
C TYR A 274 9.01 -0.46 -12.26
N LEU A 275 7.73 -0.34 -11.90
CA LEU A 275 7.05 0.95 -11.84
C LEU A 275 7.71 1.86 -10.81
N GLY A 276 8.07 1.34 -9.63
CA GLY A 276 8.80 2.11 -8.63
C GLY A 276 10.15 2.62 -9.13
N GLN A 277 10.91 1.81 -9.90
CA GLN A 277 12.14 2.26 -10.53
C GLN A 277 11.89 3.40 -11.55
N LEU A 278 10.82 3.31 -12.32
CA LEU A 278 10.43 4.36 -13.27
C LEU A 278 9.98 5.65 -12.58
N LEU A 279 9.37 5.54 -11.39
CA LEU A 279 8.99 6.65 -10.53
C LEU A 279 10.16 7.20 -9.68
N ASN A 280 11.35 6.60 -9.80
CA ASN A 280 12.53 6.91 -8.99
C ASN A 280 12.30 6.76 -7.48
N LEU A 281 11.42 5.82 -7.09
CA LEU A 281 11.18 5.47 -5.70
C LEU A 281 12.31 4.57 -5.19
N THR A 282 12.90 4.94 -4.06
CA THR A 282 14.02 4.21 -3.44
C THR A 282 13.55 3.35 -2.26
N ASN A 283 12.25 3.29 -2.01
CA ASN A 283 11.62 2.53 -0.93
C ASN A 283 11.41 1.03 -1.25
N LEU A 284 11.71 0.61 -2.49
CA LEU A 284 11.50 -0.76 -2.96
C LEU A 284 12.82 -1.54 -2.98
N ALA A 285 12.81 -2.68 -2.30
CA ALA A 285 13.96 -3.56 -2.23
C ALA A 285 14.37 -4.11 -3.61
N PRO A 286 15.67 -4.18 -3.94
CA PRO A 286 16.16 -4.80 -5.16
C PRO A 286 15.56 -6.19 -5.38
N SER A 287 14.87 -6.37 -6.51
CA SER A 287 14.15 -7.59 -6.83
C SER A 287 14.43 -8.03 -8.26
N ALA A 288 14.52 -9.35 -8.48
CA ALA A 288 14.66 -9.93 -9.80
C ALA A 288 13.88 -11.24 -9.91
N ALA A 289 13.42 -11.58 -11.10
CA ALA A 289 12.78 -12.86 -11.36
C ALA A 289 13.83 -13.95 -11.65
N SER A 290 13.54 -15.17 -11.20
CA SER A 290 14.32 -16.38 -11.51
C SER A 290 13.38 -17.55 -11.75
N ILE A 291 13.78 -18.50 -12.60
CA ILE A 291 13.07 -19.77 -12.78
C ILE A 291 13.65 -20.79 -11.82
N ILE A 292 12.79 -21.58 -11.19
CA ILE A 292 13.21 -22.73 -10.39
C ILE A 292 13.68 -23.81 -11.36
N ASP A 293 14.98 -24.00 -11.41
CA ASP A 293 15.65 -24.98 -12.25
C ASP A 293 16.74 -25.67 -11.42
N PRO A 294 16.53 -26.92 -10.97
CA PRO A 294 17.51 -27.66 -10.16
C PRO A 294 18.86 -27.86 -10.86
N GLU A 295 18.94 -27.75 -12.18
CA GLU A 295 20.19 -27.87 -12.93
C GLU A 295 20.92 -26.52 -13.06
N ALA A 296 20.21 -25.41 -12.85
CA ALA A 296 20.82 -24.09 -12.91
C ALA A 296 21.72 -23.83 -11.70
N ARG A 297 22.87 -23.18 -11.96
CA ARG A 297 23.88 -22.82 -10.95
C ARG A 297 23.30 -22.19 -9.69
N LEU A 298 22.28 -21.33 -9.83
CA LEU A 298 21.66 -20.65 -8.70
C LEU A 298 21.07 -21.64 -7.67
N TRP A 299 20.55 -22.77 -8.14
CA TRP A 299 19.72 -23.70 -7.35
C TRP A 299 20.38 -25.06 -7.11
N ALA A 300 21.38 -25.42 -7.91
CA ALA A 300 21.96 -26.76 -7.97
C ALA A 300 22.38 -27.31 -6.60
N ALA A 301 22.95 -26.47 -5.72
CA ALA A 301 23.38 -26.89 -4.39
C ALA A 301 22.25 -27.11 -3.37
N ALA A 302 21.04 -26.62 -3.63
CA ALA A 302 19.92 -26.67 -2.69
C ALA A 302 18.72 -27.48 -3.24
N THR A 303 19.00 -28.54 -3.99
CA THR A 303 17.99 -29.36 -4.67
C THR A 303 17.09 -30.11 -3.67
N GLU A 304 17.64 -30.59 -2.56
CA GLU A 304 16.87 -31.29 -1.52
C GLU A 304 15.90 -30.33 -0.81
N GLU A 305 16.35 -29.11 -0.51
CA GLU A 305 15.53 -28.08 0.11
C GLU A 305 14.45 -27.56 -0.84
N LEU A 306 14.73 -27.49 -2.15
CA LEU A 306 13.71 -27.20 -3.17
C LEU A 306 12.62 -28.27 -3.20
N ALA A 307 12.99 -29.55 -3.12
CA ALA A 307 12.04 -30.65 -3.03
C ALA A 307 11.22 -30.58 -1.72
N GLY A 308 11.87 -30.29 -0.59
CA GLY A 308 11.21 -30.06 0.69
C GLY A 308 10.30 -28.82 0.70
N ALA A 309 10.59 -27.82 -0.14
CA ALA A 309 9.75 -26.64 -0.31
C ALA A 309 8.47 -26.90 -1.12
N GLN A 310 8.38 -28.06 -1.79
CA GLN A 310 7.28 -28.43 -2.69
C GLN A 310 7.08 -27.40 -3.82
N TRP A 311 8.14 -26.72 -4.22
CA TRP A 311 8.07 -25.81 -5.36
C TRP A 311 8.16 -26.58 -6.66
N LYS A 312 7.35 -26.18 -7.63
CA LYS A 312 7.36 -26.81 -8.95
C LYS A 312 8.59 -26.34 -9.75
N PRO A 313 9.32 -27.25 -10.42
CA PRO A 313 10.29 -26.88 -11.43
C PRO A 313 9.65 -26.01 -12.51
N THR A 314 10.48 -25.24 -13.22
CA THR A 314 10.11 -24.27 -14.29
C THR A 314 9.20 -23.14 -13.85
N LYS A 315 8.84 -23.08 -12.57
CA LYS A 315 7.96 -22.05 -12.02
C LYS A 315 8.79 -20.80 -11.68
N PRO A 316 8.40 -19.59 -12.12
CA PRO A 316 9.08 -18.35 -11.76
C PRO A 316 8.89 -17.95 -10.29
N VAL A 317 9.92 -17.38 -9.68
CA VAL A 317 9.91 -16.76 -8.35
C VAL A 317 10.50 -15.35 -8.44
N VAL A 318 10.06 -14.46 -7.55
CA VAL A 318 10.72 -13.16 -7.36
C VAL A 318 11.67 -13.27 -6.18
N ILE A 319 12.95 -12.98 -6.41
CA ILE A 319 14.01 -12.98 -5.41
C ILE A 319 14.33 -11.54 -5.06
N THR A 320 13.91 -11.14 -3.86
CA THR A 320 14.10 -9.81 -3.30
C THR A 320 15.23 -9.84 -2.29
N LYS A 321 16.17 -8.90 -2.35
CA LYS A 321 17.25 -8.79 -1.37
C LYS A 321 16.69 -8.72 0.06
N TRP A 322 17.25 -9.49 0.97
CA TRP A 322 16.82 -9.47 2.37
C TRP A 322 17.22 -8.14 3.02
N ILE A 323 16.30 -7.61 3.83
CA ILE A 323 16.49 -6.36 4.57
C ILE A 323 16.33 -6.68 6.06
N GLY A 324 17.33 -6.28 6.85
CA GLY A 324 17.33 -6.40 8.30
C GLY A 324 16.80 -5.14 8.99
N ASN A 325 16.77 -5.17 10.32
CA ASN A 325 16.45 -4.01 11.16
C ASN A 325 15.09 -3.37 10.82
N LEU A 326 14.09 -4.19 10.54
CA LEU A 326 12.75 -3.74 10.18
C LEU A 326 11.82 -3.75 11.39
N GLU A 327 11.07 -2.67 11.57
CA GLU A 327 9.96 -2.59 12.50
C GLU A 327 8.64 -2.25 11.76
N PRO A 328 7.47 -2.66 12.28
CA PRO A 328 6.18 -2.31 11.67
C PRO A 328 5.98 -0.79 11.58
N ALA A 329 5.48 -0.30 10.44
CA ALA A 329 5.20 1.13 10.25
C ALA A 329 3.75 1.49 10.59
N GLY A 330 3.56 2.39 11.54
CA GLY A 330 2.25 2.91 11.94
C GLY A 330 1.67 3.91 10.93
N ILE A 331 0.34 3.96 10.78
CA ILE A 331 -0.32 4.94 9.91
C ILE A 331 -0.26 6.33 10.57
N PRO A 332 0.34 7.35 9.92
CA PRO A 332 0.41 8.71 10.45
C PRO A 332 -0.98 9.31 10.64
N GLN A 333 -1.10 10.19 11.63
CA GLN A 333 -2.34 10.86 11.98
C GLN A 333 -3.05 11.53 10.76
N PRO A 334 -2.35 12.24 9.84
CA PRO A 334 -2.94 12.81 8.62
C PRO A 334 -3.59 11.81 7.64
N PHE A 335 -3.41 10.51 7.87
CA PHE A 335 -4.00 9.44 7.04
C PHE A 335 -4.97 8.54 7.84
N ARG A 336 -5.28 8.91 9.09
CA ARG A 336 -6.30 8.22 9.91
C ARG A 336 -7.69 8.77 9.59
N PRO A 337 -8.77 7.98 9.78
CA PRO A 337 -10.10 8.30 9.22
C PRO A 337 -10.70 9.65 9.59
N LEU A 338 -10.38 10.17 10.79
CA LEU A 338 -10.90 11.45 11.28
C LEU A 338 -10.11 12.66 10.75
N GLU A 339 -8.86 12.45 10.37
CA GLU A 339 -7.91 13.51 10.01
C GLU A 339 -7.27 13.21 8.66
N ARG A 340 -8.08 12.77 7.68
CA ARG A 340 -7.60 12.44 6.33
C ARG A 340 -7.35 13.70 5.53
N HIS A 341 -6.18 14.29 5.66
CA HIS A 341 -5.72 15.36 4.79
C HIS A 341 -4.23 15.62 5.01
N LEU A 342 -3.52 15.83 3.91
CA LEU A 342 -2.15 16.32 3.94
C LEU A 342 -2.00 17.46 2.93
N ASN A 343 -2.24 18.68 3.39
CA ASN A 343 -2.03 19.92 2.65
C ASN A 343 -1.02 20.83 3.37
N ARG A 344 -0.68 21.97 2.75
CA ARG A 344 0.28 22.94 3.31
C ARG A 344 -0.06 23.47 4.69
N PHE A 345 -1.35 23.59 5.04
CA PHE A 345 -1.79 24.08 6.34
C PHE A 345 -1.55 23.03 7.42
N ASP A 346 -1.72 21.75 7.09
CA ASP A 346 -1.42 20.65 8.02
C ASP A 346 0.06 20.58 8.31
N VAL A 347 0.88 20.67 7.26
CA VAL A 347 2.33 20.73 7.39
C VAL A 347 2.76 21.94 8.23
N ARG A 348 2.10 23.09 8.04
CA ARG A 348 2.34 24.29 8.86
C ARG A 348 1.95 24.06 10.32
N ASN A 349 0.79 23.47 10.60
CA ASN A 349 0.34 23.17 11.95
C ASN A 349 1.31 22.22 12.68
N ILE A 350 1.83 21.22 11.98
CA ILE A 350 2.88 20.31 12.49
C ILE A 350 4.18 21.08 12.76
N THR A 351 4.57 21.95 11.84
CA THR A 351 5.81 22.75 11.95
C THR A 351 5.76 23.72 13.14
N GLU A 352 4.60 24.34 13.37
CA GLU A 352 4.35 25.27 14.47
C GLU A 352 4.00 24.55 15.79
N GLY A 353 3.89 23.21 15.78
CA GLY A 353 3.54 22.39 16.96
C GLY A 353 2.10 22.55 17.45
N LEU A 354 1.22 23.09 16.60
CA LEU A 354 -0.19 23.36 16.89
C LEU A 354 -1.08 22.11 16.81
N ASP A 355 -0.57 21.05 16.21
CA ASP A 355 -1.26 19.78 16.02
C ASP A 355 -1.11 18.82 17.20
N ARG A 356 -0.22 19.14 18.16
CA ARG A 356 -0.12 18.39 19.41
C ARG A 356 -1.43 18.56 20.17
N PRO A 357 -2.07 17.46 20.63
CA PRO A 357 -3.22 17.60 21.51
C PRO A 357 -2.78 18.47 22.68
N ARG A 358 -3.52 19.56 22.94
CA ARG A 358 -3.31 20.33 24.17
C ARG A 358 -3.31 19.30 25.29
N ASP A 359 -2.23 19.22 26.06
CA ASP A 359 -2.22 18.62 27.41
C ASP A 359 -3.13 19.44 28.34
N GLY A 360 -4.37 19.67 27.92
CA GLY A 360 -5.34 20.62 28.42
C GLY A 360 -6.07 20.12 29.66
N VAL A 361 -5.62 19.02 30.25
CA VAL A 361 -6.11 18.58 31.56
C VAL A 361 -5.00 18.65 32.60
N ARG A 362 -3.77 18.23 32.27
CA ARG A 362 -2.64 18.30 33.22
C ARG A 362 -2.15 19.72 33.46
N ARG A 363 -2.09 20.56 32.41
CA ARG A 363 -1.61 21.94 32.56
C ARG A 363 -2.63 22.83 33.28
N LEU A 364 -3.92 22.66 33.00
CA LEU A 364 -5.02 23.37 33.67
C LEU A 364 -5.19 22.98 35.15
N LEU A 365 -4.83 21.74 35.54
CA LEU A 365 -4.80 21.32 36.94
C LEU A 365 -3.58 21.88 37.69
N LEU A 366 -2.39 21.91 37.07
CA LEU A 366 -1.21 22.53 37.70
C LEU A 366 -1.37 24.06 37.84
N ASP A 367 -2.00 24.73 36.87
CA ASP A 367 -2.27 26.17 36.94
C ASP A 367 -3.33 26.52 38.01
N ARG A 368 -4.25 25.59 38.32
CA ARG A 368 -5.20 25.72 39.44
C ARG A 368 -4.65 25.29 40.79
N LEU A 369 -3.51 24.59 40.83
CA LEU A 369 -2.82 24.18 42.06
C LEU A 369 -1.61 25.09 42.38
N GLY A 370 -1.24 25.98 41.48
CA GLY A 370 -0.27 27.05 41.72
C GLY A 370 -0.91 28.14 42.57
N THR A 371 -0.38 28.32 43.77
CA THR A 371 -0.74 29.44 44.68
C THR A 371 -0.68 30.77 43.95
N ALA A 372 -1.81 31.49 43.97
CA ALA A 372 -1.93 32.86 43.50
C ALA A 372 -0.81 33.73 44.08
N ARG A 373 0.05 34.24 43.21
CA ARG A 373 0.86 35.42 43.48
C ARG A 373 0.40 36.51 42.54
N ASP A 374 -0.18 37.54 43.14
CA ASP A 374 -0.61 38.77 42.48
C ASP A 374 0.52 39.38 41.66
N ILE A 375 0.26 39.61 40.37
CA ILE A 375 1.06 40.50 39.52
C ILE A 375 0.11 41.55 38.94
N PRO A 376 0.46 42.86 38.97
CA PRO A 376 -0.46 43.92 38.58
C PRO A 376 -0.77 43.93 37.09
N VAL A 377 -2.03 44.19 36.78
CA VAL A 377 -2.58 44.42 35.44
C VAL A 377 -2.00 45.72 34.89
N GLY A 378 -1.25 45.63 33.77
CA GLY A 378 -0.68 46.79 33.09
C GLY A 378 -0.43 46.56 31.60
N MET A 379 -1.22 47.27 30.79
CA MET A 379 -1.02 47.62 29.38
C MET A 379 -1.14 46.50 28.32
N GLY A 380 -2.19 46.66 27.50
CA GLY A 380 -2.39 45.90 26.28
C GLY A 380 -1.26 46.13 25.27
N ALA A 381 -0.65 45.04 24.85
CA ALA A 381 0.14 44.97 23.64
C ALA A 381 -0.76 44.40 22.54
N THR A 382 -1.03 45.22 21.53
CA THR A 382 -1.47 44.79 20.20
C THR A 382 -0.58 43.64 19.70
N PRO A 383 -1.13 42.56 19.12
CA PRO A 383 -0.31 41.58 18.43
C PRO A 383 0.15 42.18 17.11
N SER A 384 1.30 42.85 17.13
CA SER A 384 2.07 43.12 15.92
C SER A 384 2.48 41.78 15.33
N SER A 385 1.74 41.35 14.30
CA SER A 385 2.08 40.27 13.38
C SER A 385 3.29 40.69 12.52
N THR A 386 4.45 40.88 13.16
CA THR A 386 5.73 40.81 12.47
C THR A 386 6.03 39.32 12.32
N ALA A 387 5.89 38.82 11.09
CA ALA A 387 6.31 37.48 10.70
C ALA A 387 7.79 37.32 11.08
N LEU A 388 8.04 36.62 12.19
CA LEU A 388 9.36 36.15 12.54
C LEU A 388 9.86 35.27 11.37
N PRO A 389 11.12 35.42 10.94
CA PRO A 389 11.69 34.56 9.91
C PRO A 389 11.49 33.11 10.34
N SER A 390 10.96 32.28 9.43
CA SER A 390 10.66 30.88 9.66
C SER A 390 11.90 30.19 10.21
N GLN A 391 11.92 29.93 11.51
CA GLN A 391 12.99 29.15 12.12
C GLN A 391 12.96 27.76 11.49
N PRO A 392 14.13 27.14 11.26
CA PRO A 392 14.18 25.77 10.77
C PRO A 392 13.40 24.85 11.72
N PRO A 393 12.68 23.84 11.19
CA PRO A 393 11.92 22.91 12.03
C PRO A 393 12.85 22.23 13.04
N SER A 394 12.35 21.96 14.26
CA SER A 394 13.10 21.17 15.23
C SER A 394 13.41 19.77 14.66
N PRO A 395 14.45 19.08 15.15
CA PRO A 395 14.79 17.74 14.69
C PRO A 395 13.61 16.75 14.74
N GLU A 396 12.80 16.77 15.81
CA GLU A 396 11.65 15.87 15.94
C GLU A 396 10.54 16.19 14.93
N VAL A 397 10.35 17.48 14.64
CA VAL A 397 9.39 17.93 13.63
C VAL A 397 9.88 17.53 12.23
N LEU A 398 11.16 17.72 11.95
CA LEU A 398 11.77 17.33 10.68
C LEU A 398 11.64 15.83 10.43
N GLU A 399 11.89 14.97 11.42
CA GLU A 399 11.73 13.51 11.31
C GLU A 399 10.29 13.14 10.92
N ARG A 400 9.29 13.77 11.54
CA ARG A 400 7.88 13.54 11.21
C ARG A 400 7.52 14.02 9.80
N LEU A 401 8.08 15.14 9.36
CA LEU A 401 7.87 15.65 8.00
C LEU A 401 8.53 14.75 6.95
N VAL A 402 9.72 14.21 7.25
CA VAL A 402 10.42 13.20 6.44
C VAL A 402 9.59 11.93 6.33
N GLU A 403 9.00 11.46 7.43
CA GLU A 403 8.05 10.35 7.40
C GLU A 403 6.86 10.65 6.49
N LEU A 404 6.19 11.80 6.67
CA LEU A 404 5.05 12.18 5.83
C LEU A 404 5.40 12.30 4.34
N ALA A 405 6.62 12.71 4.01
CA ALA A 405 7.10 12.74 2.64
C ALA A 405 7.20 11.33 2.03
N GLN A 406 7.74 10.36 2.78
CA GLN A 406 7.76 8.95 2.34
C GLN A 406 6.34 8.37 2.20
N TRP A 407 5.43 8.74 3.11
CA TRP A 407 4.03 8.35 3.00
C TRP A 407 3.32 8.99 1.79
N SER A 408 3.66 10.23 1.41
CA SER A 408 3.10 10.84 0.20
C SER A 408 3.44 10.04 -1.06
N ASP A 409 4.68 9.54 -1.18
CA ASP A 409 5.08 8.63 -2.26
C ASP A 409 4.35 7.28 -2.16
N LEU A 410 4.20 6.72 -0.96
CA LEU A 410 3.47 5.48 -0.74
C LEU A 410 2.02 5.57 -1.23
N ILE A 411 1.30 6.63 -0.85
CA ILE A 411 -0.11 6.82 -1.24
C ILE A 411 -0.24 6.92 -2.76
N VAL A 412 0.66 7.68 -3.42
CA VAL A 412 0.70 7.76 -4.88
C VAL A 412 0.99 6.38 -5.48
N PHE A 413 1.99 5.67 -4.97
CA PHE A 413 2.39 4.36 -5.48
C PHE A 413 1.28 3.30 -5.32
N ASP A 414 0.73 3.16 -4.12
CA ASP A 414 -0.37 2.23 -3.82
C ASP A 414 -1.64 2.59 -4.60
N TYR A 415 -1.90 3.88 -4.85
CA TYR A 415 -2.96 4.30 -5.75
C TYR A 415 -2.69 3.75 -7.15
N LEU A 416 -1.52 4.01 -7.75
CA LEU A 416 -1.20 3.59 -9.12
C LEU A 416 -1.32 2.08 -9.30
N ILE A 417 -0.75 1.29 -8.38
CA ILE A 417 -0.81 -0.17 -8.48
C ILE A 417 -2.10 -0.76 -7.90
N ALA A 418 -3.00 0.04 -7.31
CA ALA A 418 -4.17 -0.44 -6.59
C ALA A 418 -3.83 -1.49 -5.51
N ASN A 419 -2.81 -1.22 -4.69
CA ASN A 419 -2.41 -2.12 -3.60
C ASN A 419 -3.46 -2.12 -2.48
N LEU A 420 -4.14 -3.24 -2.33
CA LEU A 420 -5.19 -3.43 -1.34
C LEU A 420 -4.69 -3.93 0.02
N ASP A 421 -3.44 -4.38 0.13
CA ASP A 421 -2.92 -5.10 1.31
C ASP A 421 -2.03 -4.21 2.21
N ARG A 422 -2.37 -2.91 2.26
CA ARG A 422 -1.76 -1.88 3.12
C ARG A 422 -2.85 -1.00 3.75
N VAL A 423 -2.73 0.32 3.60
CA VAL A 423 -3.66 1.32 4.17
C VAL A 423 -5.10 1.04 3.75
N VAL A 424 -5.32 0.64 2.50
CA VAL A 424 -6.67 0.28 2.01
C VAL A 424 -7.28 -0.90 2.77
N ASN A 425 -6.47 -1.88 3.20
CA ASN A 425 -6.96 -2.96 4.04
C ASN A 425 -7.41 -2.43 5.41
N ASN A 426 -6.60 -1.57 6.05
CA ASN A 426 -6.99 -0.95 7.32
C ASN A 426 -8.28 -0.12 7.16
N LEU A 427 -8.39 0.66 6.09
CA LEU A 427 -9.58 1.46 5.79
C LEU A 427 -10.83 0.61 5.56
N TYR A 428 -10.69 -0.49 4.83
CA TYR A 428 -11.78 -1.42 4.58
C TYR A 428 -12.27 -2.08 5.87
N ASN A 429 -11.35 -2.42 6.78
CA ASN A 429 -11.69 -3.05 8.06
C ASN A 429 -12.16 -2.04 9.13
N PHE A 430 -11.92 -0.74 8.93
CA PHE A 430 -12.31 0.31 9.88
C PHE A 430 -13.82 0.35 10.15
N GLN A 431 -14.63 -0.08 9.17
CA GLN A 431 -16.08 -0.17 9.33
C GLN A 431 -16.52 -1.19 10.41
N TRP A 432 -15.66 -2.15 10.76
CA TRP A 432 -15.94 -3.17 11.77
C TRP A 432 -15.11 -2.99 13.04
N ASN A 433 -13.94 -2.36 12.94
CA ASN A 433 -13.06 -2.12 14.07
C ASN A 433 -12.39 -0.74 13.95
N ALA A 434 -12.83 0.22 14.76
CA ALA A 434 -12.29 1.57 14.74
C ALA A 434 -10.79 1.63 15.12
N ASP A 435 -10.31 0.69 15.92
CA ASP A 435 -8.92 0.64 16.38
C ASP A 435 -7.95 0.11 15.32
N ILE A 436 -8.45 -0.42 14.19
CA ILE A 436 -7.59 -0.99 13.13
C ILE A 436 -6.66 0.04 12.49
N MET A 437 -6.98 1.33 12.59
CA MET A 437 -6.16 2.42 12.06
C MET A 437 -5.04 2.85 13.01
N ALA A 438 -5.07 2.37 14.26
CA ALA A 438 -3.94 2.47 15.19
C ALA A 438 -2.94 1.32 14.98
N ALA A 439 -3.34 0.24 14.31
CA ALA A 439 -2.45 -0.85 13.96
C ALA A 439 -1.49 -0.43 12.82
N PRO A 440 -0.28 -1.03 12.77
CA PRO A 440 0.63 -0.84 11.65
C PRO A 440 -0.01 -1.20 10.31
N ALA A 441 0.41 -0.51 9.25
CA ALA A 441 0.02 -0.89 7.90
C ALA A 441 0.70 -2.23 7.53
N HIS A 442 -0.09 -3.15 6.99
CA HIS A 442 0.43 -4.44 6.55
C HIS A 442 1.46 -4.25 5.40
N ASN A 443 2.42 -5.17 5.29
CA ASN A 443 3.49 -5.14 4.28
C ASN A 443 4.26 -3.80 4.16
N LEU A 444 4.33 -3.05 5.26
CA LEU A 444 5.04 -1.79 5.36
C LEU A 444 5.90 -1.81 6.62
N ALA A 445 7.19 -1.54 6.45
CA ALA A 445 8.13 -1.54 7.56
C ALA A 445 9.02 -0.30 7.52
N ARG A 446 9.46 0.16 8.68
CA ARG A 446 10.48 1.19 8.83
C ARG A 446 11.80 0.52 9.18
N GLN A 447 12.88 0.96 8.56
CA GLN A 447 14.22 0.52 8.94
C GLN A 447 14.68 1.32 10.17
N THR A 448 15.08 0.65 11.25
CA THR A 448 15.37 1.32 12.53
C THR A 448 16.66 2.13 12.53
N ASP A 449 17.58 1.85 11.59
CA ASP A 449 18.90 2.50 11.46
C ASP A 449 18.86 3.73 10.54
N SER A 450 17.98 3.75 9.54
CA SER A 450 17.90 4.82 8.54
C SER A 450 16.57 5.59 8.54
N ALA A 451 15.54 5.08 9.23
CA ALA A 451 14.15 5.55 9.12
C ALA A 451 13.55 5.45 7.69
N LEU A 452 14.16 4.67 6.79
CA LEU A 452 13.61 4.36 5.48
C LEU A 452 12.34 3.53 5.63
N LEU A 453 11.28 4.00 5.00
CA LEU A 453 10.05 3.25 4.82
C LEU A 453 10.24 2.27 3.66
N VAL A 454 10.01 0.98 3.89
CA VAL A 454 10.25 -0.09 2.91
C VAL A 454 8.93 -0.70 2.46
N PHE A 455 8.73 -0.73 1.15
CA PHE A 455 7.51 -1.19 0.51
C PHE A 455 7.63 -2.69 0.20
N LEU A 456 7.08 -3.53 1.06
CA LEU A 456 7.16 -4.99 0.97
C LEU A 456 5.90 -5.57 0.30
N ASP A 457 6.00 -6.79 -0.23
CA ASP A 457 4.88 -7.60 -0.75
C ASP A 457 3.86 -6.81 -1.59
N ASN A 458 4.28 -6.39 -2.78
CA ASN A 458 3.47 -5.61 -3.73
C ASN A 458 2.72 -6.52 -4.72
N GLU A 459 2.63 -7.81 -4.44
CA GLU A 459 2.01 -8.81 -5.31
C GLU A 459 0.50 -8.63 -5.52
N SER A 460 -0.16 -7.93 -4.59
CA SER A 460 -1.58 -7.61 -4.68
C SER A 460 -1.84 -6.43 -5.60
N GLY A 461 -0.80 -5.74 -6.06
CA GLY A 461 -0.89 -4.63 -7.00
C GLY A 461 -1.03 -5.06 -8.46
N LEU A 462 -1.28 -4.06 -9.31
CA LEU A 462 -1.49 -4.17 -10.76
C LEU A 462 -2.54 -5.24 -11.08
N LEU A 463 -2.19 -6.29 -11.80
CA LEU A 463 -3.12 -7.29 -12.33
C LEU A 463 -4.16 -7.75 -11.29
N HIS A 464 -3.72 -8.15 -10.10
CA HIS A 464 -4.62 -8.59 -9.05
C HIS A 464 -5.46 -7.43 -8.49
N GLY A 465 -4.84 -6.31 -8.12
CA GLY A 465 -5.52 -5.13 -7.58
C GLY A 465 -6.53 -4.52 -8.55
N TYR A 466 -6.20 -4.49 -9.85
CA TYR A 466 -7.05 -3.99 -10.93
C TYR A 466 -8.33 -4.79 -11.11
N ARG A 467 -8.30 -6.10 -10.85
CA ARG A 467 -9.51 -6.94 -10.85
C ARG A 467 -10.47 -6.57 -9.72
N LEU A 468 -9.96 -5.96 -8.65
CA LEU A 468 -10.71 -5.65 -7.45
C LEU A 468 -11.09 -4.15 -7.34
N LEU A 469 -10.76 -3.33 -8.34
CA LEU A 469 -11.05 -1.89 -8.35
C LEU A 469 -12.52 -1.56 -8.10
N LYS A 470 -13.47 -2.33 -8.67
CA LYS A 470 -14.91 -2.10 -8.44
C LYS A 470 -15.26 -2.03 -6.94
N LYS A 471 -14.56 -2.81 -6.12
CA LYS A 471 -14.79 -2.89 -4.68
C LYS A 471 -13.93 -1.91 -3.88
N TYR A 472 -12.68 -1.67 -4.30
CA TYR A 472 -11.69 -0.98 -3.46
C TYR A 472 -11.32 0.43 -3.94
N GLU A 473 -11.73 0.86 -5.13
CA GLU A 473 -11.31 2.14 -5.71
C GLU A 473 -11.69 3.34 -4.85
N ALA A 474 -12.84 3.31 -4.18
CA ALA A 474 -13.27 4.39 -3.31
C ALA A 474 -12.26 4.67 -2.16
N TYR A 475 -11.58 3.64 -1.65
CA TYR A 475 -10.58 3.80 -0.59
C TYR A 475 -9.27 4.38 -1.12
N HIS A 476 -8.85 3.96 -2.32
CA HIS A 476 -7.70 4.54 -3.01
C HIS A 476 -7.94 6.01 -3.35
N GLY A 477 -9.09 6.32 -3.95
CA GLY A 477 -9.50 7.68 -4.29
C GLY A 477 -9.56 8.58 -3.06
N LEU A 478 -10.09 8.08 -1.94
CA LEU A 478 -10.14 8.82 -0.68
C LEU A 478 -8.76 9.22 -0.14
N LEU A 479 -7.75 8.35 -0.25
CA LEU A 479 -6.39 8.68 0.16
C LEU A 479 -5.76 9.71 -0.80
N LEU A 480 -5.94 9.52 -2.11
CA LEU A 480 -5.40 10.42 -3.13
C LEU A 480 -6.02 11.82 -3.08
N ASP A 481 -7.36 11.90 -2.99
CA ASP A 481 -8.11 13.15 -3.02
C ASP A 481 -7.79 14.07 -1.83
N ASN A 482 -7.28 13.49 -0.73
CA ASN A 482 -6.86 14.18 0.48
C ASN A 482 -5.34 14.46 0.55
N LEU A 483 -4.58 14.06 -0.48
CA LEU A 483 -3.15 14.35 -0.59
C LEU A 483 -2.94 15.61 -1.45
N CYS A 484 -2.29 16.62 -0.89
CA CYS A 484 -1.93 17.87 -1.56
C CYS A 484 -0.50 18.36 -1.26
N VAL A 485 0.34 17.52 -0.66
CA VAL A 485 1.79 17.74 -0.59
C VAL A 485 2.50 16.53 -1.18
N PHE A 486 3.30 16.76 -2.22
CA PHE A 486 3.94 15.73 -3.02
C PHE A 486 5.44 15.94 -3.08
N ARG A 487 6.18 14.89 -3.40
CA ARG A 487 7.58 15.04 -3.81
C ARG A 487 7.64 15.47 -5.26
N ARG A 488 8.46 16.49 -5.54
CA ARG A 488 8.60 17.05 -6.89
C ARG A 488 9.13 16.00 -7.87
N SER A 489 10.11 15.20 -7.44
CA SER A 489 10.70 14.13 -8.26
C SER A 489 9.66 13.10 -8.72
N THR A 490 8.74 12.73 -7.83
CA THR A 490 7.69 11.74 -8.11
C THR A 490 6.69 12.28 -9.13
N VAL A 491 6.27 13.55 -8.99
CA VAL A 491 5.38 14.21 -9.96
C VAL A 491 6.05 14.36 -11.32
N GLN A 492 7.31 14.77 -11.38
CA GLN A 492 8.05 14.88 -12.64
C GLN A 492 8.22 13.52 -13.34
N ALA A 493 8.46 12.45 -12.57
CA ALA A 493 8.52 11.10 -13.12
C ALA A 493 7.16 10.67 -13.70
N LEU A 494 6.05 11.00 -13.03
CA LEU A 494 4.70 10.73 -13.54
C LEU A 494 4.39 11.51 -14.82
N GLU A 495 4.75 12.79 -14.89
CA GLU A 495 4.63 13.60 -16.11
C GLU A 495 5.41 12.92 -17.26
N GLY A 496 6.66 12.52 -17.03
CA GLY A 496 7.46 11.80 -18.02
C GLY A 496 6.94 10.41 -18.40
N LEU A 497 6.22 9.72 -17.50
CA LEU A 497 5.56 8.45 -17.76
C LEU A 497 4.21 8.58 -18.47
N ARG A 498 3.57 9.75 -18.40
CA ARG A 498 2.38 10.08 -19.17
C ARG A 498 2.76 10.44 -20.61
N ASP A 499 3.82 11.23 -20.78
CA ASP A 499 4.27 11.70 -22.10
C ASP A 499 4.89 10.57 -22.93
N ALA A 500 5.51 9.59 -22.27
CA ALA A 500 6.02 8.38 -22.89
C ALA A 500 5.08 7.20 -22.63
N SER A 501 5.11 6.15 -23.45
CA SER A 501 4.30 4.95 -23.16
C SER A 501 4.84 4.20 -21.94
N VAL A 502 4.16 4.33 -20.78
CA VAL A 502 4.49 3.56 -19.56
C VAL A 502 4.53 2.05 -19.83
N GLY A 503 3.62 1.55 -20.69
CA GLY A 503 3.59 0.16 -21.12
C GLY A 503 4.87 -0.28 -21.83
N GLN A 504 5.36 0.53 -22.79
CA GLN A 504 6.62 0.23 -23.49
C GLN A 504 7.82 0.26 -22.55
N ARG A 505 7.87 1.21 -21.60
CA ARG A 505 8.97 1.31 -20.62
C ARG A 505 8.99 0.13 -19.67
N LEU A 506 7.83 -0.31 -19.18
CA LEU A 506 7.69 -1.49 -18.33
C LEU A 506 8.03 -2.77 -19.11
N ASN A 507 7.62 -2.88 -20.37
CA ASN A 507 7.99 -4.02 -21.21
C ASN A 507 9.49 -4.06 -21.50
N ALA A 508 10.12 -2.92 -21.81
CA ALA A 508 11.57 -2.84 -22.00
C ALA A 508 12.35 -3.15 -20.71
N LEU A 509 11.78 -2.85 -19.53
CA LEU A 509 12.31 -3.29 -18.24
C LEU A 509 12.22 -4.80 -18.10
N PHE A 510 11.05 -5.37 -18.38
CA PHE A 510 10.82 -6.81 -18.32
C PHE A 510 11.74 -7.58 -19.27
N GLU A 511 11.82 -7.19 -20.54
CA GLU A 511 12.65 -7.87 -21.55
C GLU A 511 14.14 -7.83 -21.24
N ARG A 512 14.66 -6.72 -20.71
CA ARG A 512 16.11 -6.59 -20.43
C ARG A 512 16.56 -7.30 -19.15
N THR A 513 15.65 -7.53 -18.22
CA THR A 513 15.96 -8.07 -16.89
C THR A 513 15.62 -9.54 -16.74
N THR A 514 14.82 -10.11 -17.65
CA THR A 514 14.37 -11.50 -17.60
C THR A 514 14.94 -12.33 -18.74
N THR A 515 15.09 -13.64 -18.51
CA THR A 515 15.58 -14.61 -19.51
C THR A 515 14.44 -15.08 -20.42
N ALA A 516 14.77 -15.76 -21.53
CA ALA A 516 13.76 -16.39 -22.39
C ALA A 516 12.86 -17.37 -21.61
N GLN A 517 13.45 -18.22 -20.77
CA GLN A 517 12.71 -19.17 -19.92
C GLN A 517 11.68 -18.50 -19.00
N ILE A 518 12.01 -17.31 -18.46
CA ILE A 518 11.04 -16.54 -17.65
C ILE A 518 9.88 -16.05 -18.53
N ARG A 519 10.20 -15.52 -19.71
CA ARG A 519 9.21 -14.95 -20.64
C ARG A 519 8.30 -15.99 -21.29
N ASP A 520 8.73 -17.25 -21.34
CA ASP A 520 7.90 -18.36 -21.78
C ASP A 520 6.76 -18.69 -20.79
N VAL A 521 6.94 -18.32 -19.51
CA VAL A 521 5.97 -18.61 -18.42
C VAL A 521 5.27 -17.36 -17.90
N LEU A 522 5.96 -16.21 -17.89
CA LEU A 522 5.40 -14.92 -17.50
C LEU A 522 5.21 -14.03 -18.73
N PRO A 523 3.97 -13.67 -19.08
CA PRO A 523 3.75 -12.70 -20.13
C PRO A 523 4.10 -11.27 -19.66
N PRO A 524 4.28 -10.32 -20.58
CA PRO A 524 4.30 -8.90 -20.25
C PRO A 524 2.95 -8.43 -19.68
N LEU A 525 2.90 -7.19 -19.17
CA LEU A 525 1.63 -6.63 -18.70
C LEU A 525 0.60 -6.57 -19.83
N PRO A 526 -0.64 -7.05 -19.61
CA PRO A 526 -1.71 -6.93 -20.59
C PRO A 526 -2.05 -5.47 -20.91
N GLU A 527 -2.45 -5.21 -22.16
CA GLU A 527 -2.83 -3.86 -22.62
C GLU A 527 -3.95 -3.24 -21.76
N LYS A 528 -4.92 -4.04 -21.33
CA LYS A 528 -5.98 -3.60 -20.41
C LYS A 528 -5.40 -3.04 -19.10
N SER A 529 -4.40 -3.70 -18.53
CA SER A 529 -3.74 -3.25 -17.30
C SER A 529 -2.92 -1.98 -17.55
N ILE A 530 -2.27 -1.87 -18.72
CA ILE A 530 -1.55 -0.66 -19.11
C ILE A 530 -2.51 0.52 -19.24
N LYS A 531 -3.68 0.34 -19.87
CA LYS A 531 -4.71 1.38 -19.99
C LYS A 531 -5.18 1.85 -18.61
N ILE A 532 -5.50 0.93 -17.70
CA ILE A 532 -5.87 1.28 -16.32
C ILE A 532 -4.74 2.06 -15.63
N LEU A 533 -3.48 1.66 -15.80
CA LEU A 533 -2.35 2.38 -15.23
C LEU A 533 -2.25 3.82 -15.77
N VAL A 534 -2.44 4.02 -17.08
CA VAL A 534 -2.46 5.35 -17.70
C VAL A 534 -3.57 6.21 -17.12
N ASP A 535 -4.81 5.71 -17.06
CA ASP A 535 -5.95 6.42 -16.48
C ASP A 535 -5.69 6.82 -15.01
N ARG A 536 -4.99 5.96 -14.26
CA ARG A 536 -4.60 6.23 -12.87
C ARG A 536 -3.49 7.27 -12.76
N ILE A 537 -2.49 7.25 -13.64
CA ILE A 537 -1.48 8.32 -13.72
C ILE A 537 -2.16 9.67 -13.98
N ASP A 538 -3.10 9.71 -14.93
CA ASP A 538 -3.86 10.91 -15.24
C ASP A 538 -4.67 11.41 -14.04
N ARG A 539 -5.28 10.51 -13.26
CA ARG A 539 -5.99 10.89 -12.03
C ARG A 539 -5.06 11.46 -10.95
N VAL A 540 -3.85 10.91 -10.78
CA VAL A 540 -2.85 11.48 -9.85
C VAL A 540 -2.43 12.88 -10.31
N LEU A 541 -2.10 13.04 -11.60
CA LEU A 541 -1.70 14.35 -12.15
C LEU A 541 -2.86 15.36 -12.09
N GLY A 542 -4.10 14.92 -12.27
CA GLY A 542 -5.29 15.74 -12.08
C GLY A 542 -5.44 16.22 -10.62
N GLN A 543 -5.18 15.34 -9.64
CA GLN A 543 -5.15 15.74 -8.24
C GLN A 543 -4.03 16.74 -7.94
N VAL A 544 -2.83 16.52 -8.48
CA VAL A 544 -1.72 17.49 -8.36
C VAL A 544 -2.13 18.85 -8.90
N GLN A 545 -2.76 18.90 -10.08
CA GLN A 545 -3.23 20.14 -10.69
C GLN A 545 -4.31 20.84 -9.82
N LYS A 546 -5.29 20.08 -9.31
CA LYS A 546 -6.30 20.60 -8.38
C LYS A 546 -5.65 21.21 -7.13
N CYS A 547 -4.65 20.54 -6.55
CA CYS A 547 -3.93 21.05 -5.39
C CYS A 547 -3.12 22.32 -5.74
N ARG A 548 -2.48 22.38 -6.92
CA ARG A 548 -1.81 23.60 -7.41
C ARG A 548 -2.80 24.77 -7.45
N GLU A 549 -3.97 24.59 -8.05
CA GLU A 549 -5.00 25.64 -8.14
C GLU A 549 -5.54 26.08 -6.77
N THR A 550 -5.63 25.15 -5.83
CA THR A 550 -6.17 25.41 -4.49
C THR A 550 -5.16 26.07 -3.55
N PHE A 551 -3.89 25.66 -3.62
CA PHE A 551 -2.87 25.99 -2.61
C PHE A 551 -1.65 26.76 -3.13
N ALA A 552 -1.50 26.92 -4.45
CA ALA A 552 -0.44 27.77 -5.00
C ALA A 552 -0.60 29.19 -4.47
N VAL A 553 0.53 29.77 -4.06
CA VAL A 553 0.60 31.16 -3.61
C VAL A 553 0.29 32.04 -4.83
N ARG A 554 -0.81 32.79 -4.77
CA ARG A 554 -1.06 33.90 -5.70
C ARG A 554 -0.17 35.08 -5.38
#